data_AF-A0A651F331-F1
#
_entry.id   AF-A0A651F331-F1
#
_cell.length_a   1.000
_cell.length_b   1.000
_cell.length_c   1.000
_cell.angle_alpha   90.00
_cell.angle_beta   90.00
_cell.angle_gamma   90.00
#
_symmetry.space_group_name_H-M   'P 1'
#
loop_
_entity.id
_entity.type
_entity.pdbx_description
1 polymer ?
#
loop_
_entity_poly.entity_id
_entity_poly.type
_entity_poly.pdbx_seq_one_letter_code
_entity_poly.pdbx_strand_id
1 'polypeptide(L)'
;MPGNAPHIPSEAAMYEPIVVRSGAHTWCFRCERGQEGILLKEFARLARDPREPFDWFDAAMATHELARLRARTPAHAIQTPVHIPHPLSEEMQP
;
A
#
# COMPACT_ATOMS: atom_id res chain seq x y z
N MET A 1 -25.50 -23.41 1.28
CA MET A 1 -25.09 -22.02 1.00
C MET A 1 -24.07 -21.60 2.05
N PRO A 2 -22.74 -21.64 1.81
CA PRO A 2 -21.83 -21.03 2.76
C PRO A 2 -21.88 -19.51 2.59
N GLY A 3 -22.24 -18.83 3.68
CA GLY A 3 -22.41 -17.39 3.75
C GLY A 3 -21.12 -16.65 3.51
N ASN A 4 -21.27 -15.50 2.85
CA ASN A 4 -20.27 -14.48 2.62
C ASN A 4 -19.63 -14.10 3.97
N ALA A 5 -18.42 -14.58 4.24
CA ALA A 5 -17.64 -14.09 5.37
C ALA A 5 -17.45 -12.57 5.18
N PRO A 6 -17.56 -11.75 6.24
CA PRO A 6 -17.15 -10.36 6.13
C PRO A 6 -15.72 -10.35 5.65
N HIS A 7 -15.47 -9.67 4.53
CA HIS A 7 -14.12 -9.38 4.06
C HIS A 7 -13.47 -8.55 5.17
N ILE A 8 -12.79 -9.19 6.11
CA ILE A 8 -11.90 -8.46 7.01
C ILE A 8 -10.80 -7.94 6.07
N PRO A 9 -10.69 -6.63 5.80
CA PRO A 9 -9.60 -6.13 4.98
C PRO A 9 -8.33 -6.50 5.73
N SER A 10 -7.58 -7.43 5.14
CA SER A 10 -6.37 -7.99 5.72
C SER A 10 -5.46 -6.84 6.17
N GLU A 11 -5.24 -6.71 7.49
CA GLU A 11 -4.29 -5.75 8.10
C GLU A 11 -2.89 -5.84 7.48
N ALA A 12 -2.58 -6.93 6.76
CA ALA A 12 -1.32 -7.19 6.09
C ALA A 12 -1.07 -6.35 4.81
N ALA A 13 -2.03 -5.57 4.32
CA ALA A 13 -1.89 -4.79 3.08
C ALA A 13 -1.78 -3.27 3.28
N MET A 14 -1.82 -2.77 4.51
CA MET A 14 -1.71 -1.33 4.80
C MET A 14 -0.28 -0.95 5.14
N TYR A 15 0.20 0.18 4.60
CA TYR A 15 1.42 0.81 5.10
C TYR A 15 1.15 1.44 6.48
N GLU A 16 2.21 1.62 7.28
CA GLU A 16 2.10 2.47 8.47
C GLU A 16 1.55 3.85 8.07
N PRO A 17 0.71 4.49 8.90
CA PRO A 17 0.16 5.81 8.59
C PRO A 17 1.30 6.82 8.43
N ILE A 18 1.27 7.58 7.34
CA ILE A 18 2.20 8.68 7.10
C ILE A 18 1.71 9.87 7.89
N VAL A 19 2.49 10.30 8.88
CA VAL A 19 2.21 11.46 9.70
C VAL A 19 3.14 12.59 9.28
N VAL A 20 2.58 13.62 8.66
CA VAL A 20 3.31 14.84 8.29
C VAL A 20 2.91 15.94 9.26
N ARG A 21 3.91 16.56 9.90
CA ARG A 21 3.69 17.69 10.82
C ARG A 21 4.23 18.94 10.16
N SER A 22 3.32 19.87 9.86
CA SER A 22 3.65 21.18 9.29
C SER A 22 3.13 22.26 10.23
N GLY A 23 4.04 22.94 10.94
CA GLY A 23 3.70 23.94 11.94
C GLY A 23 2.73 23.41 13.00
N ALA A 24 1.52 23.97 13.06
CA ALA A 24 0.45 23.57 13.98
C ALA A 24 -0.46 22.45 13.44
N HIS A 25 -0.28 22.03 12.19
CA HIS A 25 -1.13 21.06 11.53
C HIS A 25 -0.46 19.68 11.48
N THR A 26 -1.21 18.65 11.85
CA THR A 26 -0.77 17.25 11.73
C THR A 26 -1.67 16.56 10.72
N TRP A 27 -1.07 16.08 9.65
CA TRP A 27 -1.73 15.38 8.58
C TRP A 27 -1.44 13.89 8.70
N CYS A 28 -2.50 13.09 8.83
CA CYS A 28 -2.40 11.64 8.94
C CYS A 28 -2.97 11.00 7.68
N PHE A 29 -2.10 10.45 6.84
CA PHE A 29 -2.48 9.78 5.60
C PHE A 29 -2.35 8.27 5.76
N ARG A 30 -3.40 7.55 5.37
CA ARG A 30 -3.36 6.08 5.28
C ARG A 30 -3.16 5.69 3.83
N CYS A 31 -2.20 4.82 3.58
CA CYS A 31 -1.92 4.29 2.26
C CYS A 31 -2.06 2.77 2.27
N GLU A 32 -2.86 2.24 1.37
CA GLU A 32 -2.85 0.82 1.05
C GLU A 32 -1.73 0.51 0.06
N ARG A 33 -1.18 -0.71 0.12
CA ARG A 33 -0.25 -1.21 -0.87
C ARG A 33 -0.89 -1.20 -2.26
N GLY A 34 -0.23 -0.57 -3.24
CA GLY A 34 -0.76 -0.39 -4.59
C GLY A 34 -1.58 0.88 -4.81
N GLN A 35 -1.93 1.62 -3.74
CA GLN A 35 -2.66 2.89 -3.84
C GLN A 35 -1.77 4.13 -3.70
N GLU A 36 -0.44 3.98 -3.74
CA GLU A 36 0.51 5.08 -3.59
C GLU A 36 0.29 6.19 -4.62
N GLY A 37 -0.04 5.82 -5.85
CA GLY A 37 -0.31 6.78 -6.91
C GLY A 37 -1.55 7.66 -6.66
N ILE A 38 -2.53 7.16 -5.91
CA ILE A 38 -3.70 7.95 -5.48
C ILE A 38 -3.27 8.95 -4.43
N LEU A 39 -2.46 8.50 -3.45
CA LEU A 39 -1.98 9.35 -2.38
C LEU A 39 -1.07 10.49 -2.88
N LEU A 40 -0.19 10.19 -3.84
CA LEU A 40 0.68 11.20 -4.47
C LEU A 40 -0.13 12.26 -5.24
N LYS A 41 -1.21 11.85 -5.93
CA LYS A 41 -2.11 12.80 -6.59
C LYS A 41 -2.82 13.68 -5.58
N GLU A 42 -3.20 13.13 -4.43
CA GLU A 42 -3.86 13.87 -3.37
C GLU A 42 -2.90 14.88 -2.73
N PHE A 43 -1.63 14.53 -2.48
CA PHE A 43 -0.62 15.48 -2.04
C PHE A 43 -0.44 16.64 -3.03
N ALA A 44 -0.38 16.33 -4.33
CA ALA A 44 -0.30 17.35 -5.37
C ALA A 44 -1.56 18.22 -5.46
N ARG A 45 -2.74 17.66 -5.15
CA ARG A 45 -4.00 18.41 -5.09
C ARG A 45 -4.00 19.39 -3.91
N LEU A 46 -3.63 18.91 -2.72
CA LEU A 46 -3.54 19.72 -1.51
C LEU A 46 -2.52 20.85 -1.66
N ALA A 47 -1.33 20.54 -2.17
CA ALA A 47 -0.27 21.53 -2.40
C ALA A 47 -0.58 22.59 -3.46
N ARG A 48 -1.61 22.37 -4.28
CA ARG A 48 -2.08 23.34 -5.28
C ARG A 48 -3.22 24.20 -4.78
N ASP A 49 -3.86 23.84 -3.66
CA ASP A 49 -4.91 24.63 -3.06
C ASP A 49 -4.31 25.61 -2.04
N PRO A 50 -4.24 26.92 -2.33
CA PRO A 50 -3.67 27.91 -1.42
C PRO A 50 -4.53 28.13 -0.15
N ARG A 51 -5.70 27.49 -0.05
CA ARG A 51 -6.56 27.50 1.15
C ARG A 51 -6.21 26.40 2.14
N GLU A 52 -5.50 25.38 1.67
CA GLU A 52 -5.02 24.30 2.52
C GLU A 52 -3.67 24.68 3.12
N PRO A 53 -3.42 24.43 4.41
CA PRO A 53 -2.13 24.71 5.05
C PRO A 53 -1.08 23.63 4.70
N PHE A 54 -1.15 23.07 3.50
CA PHE A 54 -0.29 22.01 3.01
C PHE A 54 0.44 22.52 1.78
N ASP A 55 1.74 22.78 1.90
CA ASP A 55 2.53 23.36 0.83
C ASP A 55 3.26 22.30 -0.02
N TRP A 56 3.86 22.74 -1.13
CA TRP A 56 4.70 21.89 -1.97
C TRP A 56 5.85 21.21 -1.19
N PHE A 57 6.32 21.82 -0.10
CA PHE A 57 7.32 21.24 0.79
C PHE A 57 6.74 20.08 1.61
N ASP A 58 5.53 20.22 2.14
CA ASP A 58 4.82 19.16 2.85
C ASP A 58 4.52 17.99 1.93
N ALA A 59 4.16 18.25 0.66
CA ALA A 59 4.00 17.23 -0.37
C ALA A 59 5.29 16.43 -0.61
N ALA A 60 6.43 17.11 -0.67
CA ALA A 60 7.73 16.46 -0.84
C ALA A 60 8.10 15.61 0.38
N MET A 61 7.86 16.10 1.61
CA MET A 61 8.08 15.34 2.84
C MET A 61 7.16 14.11 2.92
N ALA A 62 5.87 14.26 2.61
CA ALA A 62 4.90 13.17 2.59
C ALA A 62 5.30 12.07 1.59
N THR A 63 5.77 12.49 0.40
CA THR A 63 6.28 11.59 -0.64
C THR A 63 7.55 10.86 -0.21
N HIS A 64 8.45 11.55 0.49
CA HIS A 64 9.67 10.96 1.05
C HIS A 64 9.36 9.90 2.10
N GLU A 65 8.46 10.19 3.04
CA GLU A 65 8.06 9.21 4.06
C GLU A 65 7.35 8.00 3.44
N LEU A 66 6.51 8.20 2.41
CA LEU A 66 5.92 7.12 1.64
C LEU A 66 7.01 6.23 1.01
N ALA A 67 8.02 6.82 0.39
CA ALA A 67 9.14 6.07 -0.20
C ALA A 67 9.95 5.31 0.88
N ARG A 68 10.14 5.91 2.05
CA ARG A 68 10.84 5.31 3.19
C ARG A 68 10.06 4.13 3.79
N LEU A 69 8.74 4.21 3.86
CA LEU A 69 7.89 3.10 4.28
C LEU A 69 7.97 1.93 3.29
N ARG A 70 7.93 2.21 1.99
CA ARG A 70 8.10 1.20 0.94
C ARG A 70 9.46 0.50 1.01
N ALA A 71 10.53 1.22 1.34
CA ALA A 71 11.86 0.64 1.52
C ALA A 71 11.96 -0.26 2.76
N ARG A 72 11.15 0.02 3.80
CA ARG A 72 11.15 -0.72 5.07
C ARG A 72 10.33 -2.00 5.02
N THR A 73 9.27 -2.03 4.21
CA THR A 73 8.50 -3.24 3.94
C THR A 73 9.08 -3.89 2.69
N PRO A 74 10.07 -4.81 2.78
CA PRO A 74 10.54 -5.51 1.60
C PRO A 74 9.33 -6.10 0.88
N ALA A 75 9.28 -5.92 -0.43
CA ALA A 75 8.35 -6.61 -1.31
C ALA A 75 8.70 -8.11 -1.27
N HIS A 76 8.33 -8.78 -0.17
CA HIS A 76 8.57 -10.18 0.04
C HIS A 76 7.38 -10.80 0.75
N ALA A 77 6.31 -10.96 -0.02
CA ALA A 77 5.41 -12.08 0.15
C ALA A 77 4.75 -12.40 -1.20
N ILE A 78 5.34 -13.37 -1.90
CA ILE A 78 4.66 -14.42 -2.66
C ILE A 78 3.96 -13.98 -3.97
N GLN A 79 4.70 -14.09 -5.08
CA GLN A 79 4.20 -14.83 -6.25
C GLN A 79 5.18 -15.97 -6.52
N THR A 80 5.16 -16.98 -5.66
CA THR A 80 5.49 -18.33 -6.12
C THR A 80 4.32 -18.75 -7.00
N PRO A 81 4.50 -19.08 -8.29
CA PRO A 81 3.45 -19.78 -9.02
C PRO A 81 3.14 -21.03 -8.19
N VAL A 82 1.88 -21.20 -7.84
CA VAL A 82 1.38 -22.42 -7.19
C VAL A 82 1.72 -23.57 -8.12
N HIS A 83 2.84 -24.25 -7.85
CA HIS A 83 3.15 -25.51 -8.48
C HIS A 83 2.18 -26.52 -7.90
N ILE A 84 1.02 -26.65 -8.55
CA ILE A 84 0.08 -27.73 -8.31
C ILE A 84 0.87 -29.03 -8.51
N PRO A 85 1.09 -29.88 -7.48
CA PRO A 85 1.55 -31.23 -7.75
C PRO A 85 0.42 -31.94 -8.50
N HIS A 86 0.61 -32.17 -9.79
CA HIS A 86 -0.29 -33.00 -10.58
C HIS A 86 -0.26 -34.42 -10.01
N PRO A 87 -1.38 -35.01 -9.56
CA PRO A 87 -1.40 -36.41 -9.19
C PRO A 87 -1.59 -37.28 -10.44
N LEU A 88 -0.70 -38.26 -10.58
CA LEU A 88 -0.83 -39.55 -11.28
C LEU A 88 -1.29 -39.56 -12.75
N SER A 89 -0.37 -39.92 -13.66
CA SER A 89 -0.61 -40.78 -14.84
C SER A 89 0.73 -41.23 -15.44
N GLU A 90 0.74 -42.40 -16.10
CA GLU A 90 1.87 -43.18 -16.65
C GLU A 90 2.46 -44.16 -15.64
N GLU A 91 1.73 -45.24 -15.28
CA GLU A 91 1.52 -46.43 -16.11
C GLU A 91 2.80 -46.93 -16.81
N MET A 92 3.33 -48.01 -16.23
CA MET A 92 3.70 -49.22 -16.96
C MET A 92 4.74 -49.06 -18.07
N GLN A 93 5.99 -49.39 -17.76
CA GLN A 93 6.92 -49.87 -18.79
C GLN A 93 7.55 -51.21 -18.36
N PRO A 94 7.63 -52.18 -19.30
CA PRO A 94 7.99 -53.59 -19.06
C PRO A 94 9.49 -53.83 -18.86
#